data_AF-A0A843E563-F1
#
_entry.id   AF-A0A843E563-F1
#
_cell.length_a   1.000
_cell.length_b   1.000
_cell.length_c   1.000
_cell.angle_alpha   90.00
_cell.angle_beta   90.00
_cell.angle_gamma   90.00
#
_symmetry.space_group_name_H-M   'P 1'
#
loop_
_entity.id
_entity.type
_entity.pdbx_description
1 polymer ?
#
loop_
_entity_poly.entity_id
_entity_poly.type
_entity_poly.pdbx_seq_one_letter_code
_entity_poly.pdbx_strand_id
1 'polypeptide(L)'
;MKKIIPILLLSLIILCPIIAESADATTVFLTSDNLHEHDADFARLNDIKERIESKTNGDIIVVVDDSASNPGEGTRVMAARCDVAVTIAGACAGNLVDLADYSTKVSKKIIYVNAGTLDLNTINFLRRSYDDNWSHYTFA
;
A
#
# COMPACT_ATOMS: atom_id res chain seq x y z
N MET A 1 -14.38 38.28 32.10
CA MET A 1 -14.56 37.73 30.73
C MET A 1 -13.31 37.84 29.86
N LYS A 2 -12.60 38.99 29.80
CA LYS A 2 -11.40 39.16 28.94
C LYS A 2 -10.23 38.19 29.16
N LYS A 3 -10.07 37.63 30.38
CA LYS A 3 -9.03 36.64 30.71
C LYS A 3 -9.41 35.19 30.40
N ILE A 4 -10.70 34.92 30.14
CA ILE A 4 -11.20 33.56 29.86
C ILE A 4 -10.96 33.20 28.40
N ILE A 5 -11.11 34.17 27.50
CA ILE A 5 -10.89 34.02 26.06
C ILE A 5 -9.47 33.52 25.71
N PRO A 6 -8.37 34.10 26.24
CA PRO A 6 -7.02 33.60 25.92
C PRO A 6 -6.75 32.21 26.51
N ILE A 7 -7.34 31.88 27.66
CA ILE A 7 -7.23 30.53 28.26
C ILE A 7 -7.97 29.51 27.37
N LEU A 8 -9.16 29.86 26.90
CA LEU A 8 -9.95 29.01 26.01
C LEU A 8 -9.23 28.78 24.66
N LEU A 9 -8.64 29.83 24.08
CA LEU A 9 -7.86 29.73 22.84
C LEU A 9 -6.63 28.84 23.01
N LEU A 10 -5.90 29.01 24.11
CA LEU A 10 -4.72 28.19 24.41
C LEU A 10 -5.11 26.72 24.62
N SER A 11 -6.23 26.46 25.31
CA SER A 11 -6.80 25.12 25.48
C SER A 11 -7.09 24.48 24.13
N LEU A 12 -7.73 25.23 23.22
CA LEU A 12 -8.09 24.76 21.88
C LEU A 12 -6.86 24.47 21.02
N ILE A 13 -5.82 25.33 21.09
CA ILE A 13 -4.55 25.14 20.37
C ILE A 13 -3.81 23.88 20.85
N ILE A 14 -3.87 23.57 22.15
CA ILE A 14 -3.23 22.37 22.72
C ILE A 14 -4.05 21.11 22.40
N LEU A 15 -5.39 21.20 22.43
CA LEU A 15 -6.27 20.06 22.16
C LEU A 15 -6.39 19.72 20.67
N CYS A 16 -6.26 20.70 19.77
CA CYS A 16 -6.37 20.49 18.33
C CYS A 16 -5.38 19.44 17.77
N PRO A 17 -4.07 19.44 18.09
CA PRO A 17 -3.14 18.42 17.63
C PRO A 17 -3.30 17.07 18.35
N ILE A 18 -3.97 17.02 19.51
CA ILE A 18 -4.31 15.76 20.20
C ILE A 18 -5.49 15.07 19.52
N ILE A 19 -6.38 15.84 18.90
CA ILE A 19 -7.59 15.35 18.20
C ILE A 19 -7.34 15.20 16.69
N ALA A 20 -6.33 15.89 16.14
CA ALA A 20 -5.87 15.68 14.77
C ALA A 20 -5.34 14.25 14.67
N GLU A 21 -6.08 13.40 13.94
CA GLU A 21 -5.85 11.98 13.73
C GLU A 21 -4.36 11.60 13.77
N SER A 22 -3.98 10.73 14.71
CA SER A 22 -2.84 9.87 14.41
C SER A 22 -3.27 9.06 13.20
N ALA A 23 -2.62 9.28 12.06
CA ALA A 23 -2.73 8.39 10.92
C ALA A 23 -1.96 7.10 11.25
N ASP A 24 -2.37 6.42 12.32
CA ASP A 24 -1.77 5.16 12.73
C ASP A 24 -2.45 4.07 11.95
N ALA A 25 -1.81 3.69 10.83
CA ALA A 25 -2.06 2.39 10.26
C ALA A 25 -1.73 1.35 11.32
N THR A 26 -2.74 0.60 11.77
CA THR A 26 -2.58 -0.49 12.72
C THR A 26 -2.35 -1.83 12.02
N THR A 27 -2.69 -1.90 10.73
CA THR A 27 -2.62 -3.13 9.94
C THR A 27 -2.04 -2.89 8.55
N VAL A 28 -1.05 -3.71 8.17
CA VAL A 28 -0.44 -3.72 6.85
C VAL A 28 -0.63 -5.10 6.22
N PHE A 29 -1.13 -5.17 5.00
CA PHE A 29 -1.14 -6.39 4.19
C PHE A 29 -0.02 -6.35 3.15
N LEU A 30 0.78 -7.42 3.05
CA LEU A 30 1.88 -7.55 2.10
C LEU A 30 1.63 -8.71 1.15
N THR A 31 1.73 -8.46 -0.15
CA THR A 31 1.72 -9.50 -1.19
C THR A 31 2.77 -9.20 -2.26
N SER A 32 3.07 -10.19 -3.09
CA SER A 32 3.93 -10.02 -4.25
C SER A 32 3.42 -10.79 -5.46
N ASP A 33 3.88 -10.34 -6.63
CA ASP A 33 3.96 -11.17 -7.83
C ASP A 33 5.12 -12.17 -7.72
N ASN A 34 5.25 -13.08 -8.68
CA ASN A 34 6.36 -14.04 -8.78
C ASN A 34 7.59 -13.40 -9.41
N LEU A 35 8.30 -12.62 -8.61
CA LEU A 35 9.46 -11.84 -9.05
C LEU A 35 10.71 -12.71 -9.19
N HIS A 36 10.83 -13.74 -8.35
CA HIS A 36 11.95 -14.67 -8.36
C HIS A 36 11.47 -16.12 -8.32
N GLU A 37 10.99 -16.53 -7.15
CA GLU A 37 10.41 -17.84 -6.85
C GLU A 37 9.63 -17.74 -5.54
N HIS A 38 8.64 -18.61 -5.34
CA HIS A 38 7.71 -18.54 -4.20
C HIS A 38 8.43 -18.40 -2.84
N ASP A 39 9.34 -19.32 -2.50
CA ASP A 39 10.00 -19.31 -1.19
C ASP A 39 10.87 -18.07 -0.98
N ALA A 40 11.57 -17.61 -2.01
CA ALA A 40 12.43 -16.44 -1.94
C ALA A 40 11.62 -15.14 -1.76
N ASP A 41 10.52 -15.01 -2.50
CA ASP A 41 9.64 -13.85 -2.38
C ASP A 41 8.92 -13.86 -1.03
N PHE A 42 8.44 -15.02 -0.56
CA PHE A 42 7.82 -15.16 0.76
C PHE A 42 8.79 -14.84 1.90
N ALA A 43 10.06 -15.27 1.81
CA ALA A 43 11.10 -14.93 2.78
C ALA A 43 11.34 -13.41 2.86
N ARG A 44 11.30 -12.70 1.72
CA ARG A 44 11.43 -11.24 1.69
C ARG A 44 10.22 -10.53 2.30
N LEU A 45 9.00 -11.01 2.02
CA LEU A 45 7.79 -10.45 2.64
C LEU A 45 7.83 -10.60 4.17
N ASN A 46 8.34 -11.74 4.67
CA ASN A 46 8.54 -11.95 6.11
C ASN A 46 9.64 -11.05 6.70
N ASP A 47 10.78 -10.84 6.01
CA ASP A 47 11.81 -9.89 6.46
C ASP A 47 11.25 -8.45 6.54
N ILE A 48 10.42 -8.03 5.58
CA ILE A 48 9.74 -6.73 5.63
C ILE A 48 8.78 -6.66 6.83
N LYS A 49 7.97 -7.71 7.05
CA LYS A 49 7.09 -7.84 8.22
C LYS A 49 7.87 -7.66 9.52
N GLU A 50 8.93 -8.43 9.72
CA GLU A 50 9.75 -8.36 10.95
C GLU A 50 10.35 -6.97 11.16
N ARG A 51 10.81 -6.31 10.11
CA ARG A 51 11.35 -4.94 10.19
C ARG A 51 10.30 -3.91 10.58
N ILE A 52 9.09 -4.00 10.03
CA ILE A 52 7.99 -3.09 10.38
C ILE A 52 7.60 -3.33 11.83
N GLU A 53 7.26 -4.57 12.19
CA GLU A 53 6.77 -4.91 13.53
C GLU A 53 7.80 -4.59 14.62
N SER A 54 9.11 -4.80 14.36
CA SER A 54 10.18 -4.43 15.30
C SER A 54 10.37 -2.93 15.45
N LYS A 55 10.31 -2.15 14.35
CA LYS A 55 10.43 -0.69 14.39
C LYS A 55 9.26 -0.01 15.10
N THR A 56 8.09 -0.62 15.02
CA THR A 56 6.86 -0.12 15.63
C THR A 56 6.58 -0.77 16.97
N ASN A 57 7.48 -1.61 17.49
CA ASN A 57 7.30 -2.36 18.72
C ASN A 57 5.94 -3.11 18.81
N GLY A 58 5.48 -3.63 17.67
CA GLY A 58 4.19 -4.33 17.54
C GLY A 58 2.95 -3.45 17.35
N ASP A 59 3.07 -2.12 17.33
CA ASP A 59 1.93 -1.22 17.13
C ASP A 59 1.28 -1.37 15.75
N ILE A 60 2.06 -1.83 14.76
CA ILE A 60 1.58 -2.19 13.42
C ILE A 60 1.65 -3.72 13.29
N ILE A 61 0.52 -4.34 12.96
CA ILE A 61 0.43 -5.76 12.65
C ILE A 61 0.57 -5.95 11.15
N VAL A 62 1.51 -6.79 10.72
CA VAL A 62 1.72 -7.08 9.31
C VAL A 62 1.23 -8.48 8.96
N VAL A 63 0.35 -8.58 7.97
CA VAL A 63 -0.15 -9.84 7.42
C VAL A 63 0.52 -10.09 6.08
N VAL A 64 1.26 -11.20 5.98
CA VAL A 64 1.79 -11.69 4.70
C VAL A 64 0.71 -12.54 4.03
N ASP A 65 0.43 -12.24 2.76
CA ASP A 65 -0.47 -12.99 1.91
C ASP A 65 0.00 -14.44 1.75
N ASP A 66 -0.79 -15.40 2.23
CA ASP A 66 -0.51 -16.83 2.11
C ASP A 66 -0.47 -17.32 0.65
N SER A 67 -1.09 -16.54 -0.24
CA SER A 67 -1.23 -16.85 -1.65
C SER A 67 -0.16 -16.14 -2.48
N ALA A 68 0.71 -15.32 -1.89
CA ALA A 68 1.89 -14.81 -2.59
C ALA A 68 2.82 -15.99 -2.94
N SER A 69 3.46 -16.04 -4.10
CA SER A 69 3.56 -15.06 -5.18
C SER A 69 2.66 -15.40 -6.38
N ASN A 70 1.46 -15.95 -6.14
CA ASN A 70 0.57 -16.38 -7.22
C ASN A 70 -0.11 -15.20 -7.93
N PRO A 71 -0.53 -15.35 -9.20
CA PRO A 71 -1.26 -14.31 -9.93
C PRO A 71 -2.48 -13.78 -9.16
N GLY A 72 -2.78 -12.48 -9.31
CA GLY A 72 -3.96 -11.84 -8.70
C GLY A 72 -3.66 -11.08 -7.41
N GLU A 73 -2.40 -10.74 -7.17
CA GLU A 73 -1.89 -9.92 -6.08
C GLU A 73 -2.61 -8.57 -5.98
N GLY A 74 -2.94 -7.94 -7.11
CA GLY A 74 -3.76 -6.73 -7.16
C GLY A 74 -5.16 -6.91 -6.58
N THR A 75 -5.84 -7.98 -6.99
CA THR A 75 -7.18 -8.33 -6.48
C THR A 75 -7.14 -8.62 -4.98
N ARG A 76 -6.09 -9.31 -4.50
CA ARG A 76 -5.93 -9.59 -3.07
C ARG A 76 -5.65 -8.32 -2.26
N VAL A 77 -4.87 -7.37 -2.78
CA VAL A 77 -4.72 -6.02 -2.19
C VAL A 77 -6.07 -5.31 -2.03
N MET A 78 -6.91 -5.34 -3.07
CA MET A 78 -8.25 -4.74 -3.01
C MET A 78 -9.14 -5.45 -1.98
N ALA A 79 -9.08 -6.78 -1.89
CA ALA A 79 -9.91 -7.58 -0.99
C ALA A 79 -9.47 -7.55 0.49
N ALA A 80 -8.18 -7.33 0.76
CA ALA A 80 -7.62 -7.41 2.12
C ALA A 80 -8.31 -6.42 3.09
N ARG A 81 -8.60 -6.84 4.32
CA ARG A 81 -9.13 -5.93 5.36
C ARG A 81 -7.98 -5.40 6.21
N CYS A 82 -7.46 -4.24 5.83
CA CYS A 82 -6.31 -3.59 6.46
C CYS A 82 -6.36 -2.08 6.21
N ASP A 83 -5.49 -1.33 6.89
CA ASP A 83 -5.33 0.11 6.73
C ASP A 83 -4.46 0.45 5.51
N VAL A 84 -3.38 -0.32 5.34
CA VAL A 84 -2.43 -0.21 4.23
C VAL A 84 -2.26 -1.56 3.55
N ALA A 85 -2.38 -1.60 2.23
CA ALA A 85 -2.07 -2.78 1.44
C ALA A 85 -0.91 -2.49 0.48
N VAL A 86 0.08 -3.38 0.45
CA VAL A 86 1.28 -3.25 -0.37
C VAL A 86 1.34 -4.42 -1.34
N THR A 87 1.47 -4.11 -2.62
CA THR A 87 1.81 -5.10 -3.66
C THR A 87 3.18 -4.78 -4.22
N ILE A 88 4.05 -5.80 -4.21
CA ILE A 88 5.39 -5.73 -4.80
C ILE A 88 5.36 -6.57 -6.07
N ALA A 89 5.39 -5.94 -7.23
CA ALA A 89 5.13 -6.60 -8.50
C ALA A 89 5.94 -6.02 -9.65
N GLY A 90 6.01 -6.75 -10.76
CA GLY A 90 6.41 -6.17 -12.03
C GLY A 90 5.36 -5.18 -12.53
N ALA A 91 5.78 -4.20 -13.33
CA ALA A 91 4.88 -3.23 -13.93
C ALA A 91 3.83 -3.91 -14.83
N CYS A 92 2.55 -3.83 -14.42
CA CYS A 92 1.41 -4.39 -15.11
C CYS A 92 0.33 -3.32 -15.29
N ALA A 93 0.03 -2.97 -16.54
CA ALA A 93 -0.91 -1.90 -16.88
C ALA A 93 -2.32 -2.16 -16.33
N GLY A 94 -2.86 -3.38 -16.52
CA GLY A 94 -4.17 -3.76 -16.00
C GLY A 94 -4.24 -3.65 -14.47
N ASN A 95 -3.26 -4.24 -13.77
CA ASN A 95 -3.20 -4.18 -12.30
C ASN A 95 -3.09 -2.73 -11.79
N LEU A 96 -2.25 -1.90 -12.42
CA LEU A 96 -2.12 -0.49 -12.05
C LEU A 96 -3.40 0.31 -12.26
N VAL A 97 -4.13 0.07 -13.36
CA VAL A 97 -5.43 0.71 -13.61
C VAL A 97 -6.44 0.32 -12.53
N ASP A 98 -6.56 -0.97 -12.24
CA ASP A 98 -7.51 -1.48 -11.26
C ASP A 98 -7.20 -0.95 -9.85
N LEU A 99 -5.93 -0.96 -9.45
CA LEU A 99 -5.49 -0.41 -8.17
C LEU A 99 -5.70 1.10 -8.09
N ALA A 100 -5.40 1.85 -9.16
CA ALA A 100 -5.61 3.29 -9.20
C ALA A 100 -7.10 3.62 -9.08
N ASP A 101 -7.96 2.99 -9.89
CA ASP A 101 -9.41 3.18 -9.84
C ASP A 101 -9.98 2.81 -8.47
N TYR A 102 -9.61 1.65 -7.92
CA TYR A 102 -10.05 1.23 -6.58
C TYR A 102 -9.59 2.20 -5.50
N SER A 103 -8.36 2.73 -5.57
CA SER A 103 -7.83 3.68 -4.57
C SER A 103 -8.64 4.98 -4.49
N THR A 104 -9.31 5.39 -5.57
CA THR A 104 -10.20 6.58 -5.56
C THR A 104 -11.52 6.34 -4.82
N LYS A 105 -11.87 5.07 -4.58
CA LYS A 105 -13.18 4.64 -4.05
C LYS A 105 -13.13 4.26 -2.57
N VAL A 106 -11.94 4.17 -1.98
CA VAL A 106 -11.74 3.70 -0.60
C VAL A 106 -10.83 4.61 0.20
N SER A 107 -10.90 4.52 1.53
CA SER A 107 -9.98 5.20 2.43
C SER A 107 -8.67 4.44 2.67
N LYS A 108 -8.67 3.11 2.45
CA LYS A 108 -7.50 2.23 2.54
C LYS A 108 -6.36 2.79 1.68
N LYS A 109 -5.14 2.82 2.23
CA LYS A 109 -3.95 3.21 1.47
C LYS A 109 -3.42 2.03 0.69
N ILE A 110 -3.08 2.27 -0.57
CA ILE A 110 -2.51 1.27 -1.45
C ILE A 110 -1.14 1.75 -1.87
N ILE A 111 -0.15 0.88 -1.69
CA ILE A 111 1.22 1.10 -2.11
C ILE A 111 1.55 0.06 -3.17
N TYR A 112 1.88 0.54 -4.35
CA TYR A 112 2.42 -0.29 -5.42
C TYR A 112 3.93 -0.09 -5.49
N VAL A 113 4.69 -1.17 -5.39
CA VAL A 113 6.15 -1.17 -5.51
C VAL A 113 6.52 -1.89 -6.80
N ASN A 114 7.00 -1.14 -7.80
CA ASN A 114 7.58 -1.73 -9.00
C ASN A 114 8.94 -2.35 -8.65
N ALA A 115 9.00 -3.67 -8.60
CA ALA A 115 10.24 -4.43 -8.39
C ALA A 115 10.82 -5.01 -9.70
N GLY A 116 10.21 -4.66 -10.85
CA GLY A 116 10.72 -5.02 -12.15
C GLY A 116 11.90 -4.14 -12.61
N THR A 117 12.49 -4.49 -13.74
CA THR A 117 13.59 -3.73 -14.36
C THR A 117 13.12 -2.52 -15.17
N LEU A 118 11.81 -2.35 -15.33
CA LEU A 118 11.23 -1.25 -16.08
C LEU A 118 11.29 0.05 -15.26
N ASP A 119 11.96 1.07 -15.78
CA ASP A 119 11.99 2.40 -15.15
C ASP A 119 10.73 3.19 -15.50
N LEU A 120 9.85 3.36 -14.52
CA LEU A 120 8.60 4.11 -14.70
C LEU A 120 8.80 5.63 -14.84
N ASN A 121 9.98 6.17 -14.49
CA ASN A 121 10.23 7.62 -14.52
C ASN A 121 10.56 8.15 -15.92
N THR A 122 11.00 7.27 -16.82
CA THR A 122 11.48 7.65 -18.15
C THR A 122 10.52 7.24 -19.27
N ILE A 123 9.46 6.50 -18.94
CA ILE A 123 8.47 6.03 -19.92
C ILE A 123 7.21 6.90 -19.88
N ASN A 124 6.69 7.23 -21.06
CA ASN A 124 5.42 7.94 -21.22
C ASN A 124 4.23 6.99 -21.42
N PHE A 125 4.50 5.69 -21.46
CA PHE A 125 3.47 4.65 -21.56
C PHE A 125 3.98 3.34 -20.97
N LEU A 126 3.08 2.55 -20.41
CA LEU A 126 3.32 1.19 -19.95
C LEU A 126 2.70 0.21 -20.93
N ARG A 127 3.50 -0.74 -21.44
CA ARG A 127 2.97 -1.81 -22.30
C ARG A 127 2.05 -2.71 -21.47
N ARG A 128 0.97 -3.17 -22.08
CA ARG A 128 0.12 -4.22 -21.52
C ARG A 128 0.95 -5.47 -21.17
N SER A 129 0.66 -6.06 -20.02
CA SER A 129 1.27 -7.33 -19.61
C SER A 129 0.99 -8.42 -20.63
N TYR A 130 1.90 -9.40 -20.71
CA TYR A 130 1.81 -10.47 -21.72
C TYR A 130 0.53 -11.31 -21.59
N ASP A 131 0.02 -11.46 -20.37
CA ASP A 131 -1.15 -12.26 -20.01
C ASP A 131 -2.45 -11.45 -19.87
N ASP A 132 -2.39 -10.13 -19.97
CA ASP A 132 -3.58 -9.27 -20.01
C ASP A 132 -4.09 -9.18 -21.45
N ASN A 133 -5.29 -9.70 -21.69
CA ASN A 133 -6.00 -9.60 -22.98
C ASN A 133 -7.24 -8.69 -22.96
N TRP A 134 -7.47 -7.99 -21.85
CA TRP A 134 -8.73 -7.32 -21.56
C TRP A 134 -8.60 -5.79 -21.59
N SER A 135 -7.36 -5.28 -21.54
CA SER A 135 -7.04 -3.86 -21.64
C SER A 135 -6.41 -3.46 -22.98
N HIS A 136 -6.31 -2.14 -23.20
CA HIS A 136 -5.61 -1.54 -24.34
C HIS A 136 -4.12 -1.94 -24.33
N TYR A 137 -3.51 -2.05 -25.52
CA TYR A 137 -2.14 -2.54 -25.69
C TYR A 137 -1.05 -1.68 -24.98
N THR A 138 -1.39 -0.46 -24.58
CA THR A 138 -0.58 0.46 -23.79
C THR A 138 -1.47 1.27 -22.83
N PHE A 139 -0.93 1.57 -21.65
CA PHE A 139 -1.43 2.56 -20.69
C PHE A 139 -0.56 3.82 -20.77
N ALA A 140 -1.14 5.01 -20.73
CA ALA A 140 -0.44 6.30 -20.82
C ALA A 140 -0.87 7.23 -19.68
#